data_AF-A0A840UG17-F1
#
_entry.id   AF-A0A840UG17-F1
#
_cell.length_a   1.000
_cell.length_b   1.000
_cell.length_c   1.000
_cell.angle_alpha   90.00
_cell.angle_beta   90.00
_cell.angle_gamma   90.00
#
_symmetry.space_group_name_H-M   'P 1'
#
loop_
_entity.id
_entity.type
_entity.pdbx_description
1 polymer ?
#
loop_
_entity_poly.entity_id
_entity_poly.type
_entity_poly.pdbx_seq_one_letter_code
_entity_poly.pdbx_strand_id
1 'polypeptide(L)'
;MDTGAGAKFPLELPTLKSHNSQPMTHNPDDLIMLFNDLFRESFRTILVRGGDEPEYLPVDESDGLARVVFARGFFASALHEIAHWCIAGEYRRTLYDFGYWYCPDGRTPAQQKAFEQAEIKPQAMEWVFSVAAGSRFNISVDNLSGDGAADERAFRRQVRSQAERYLSQGLPDRAQLFFDSLAHFYGTQGRIHQTWKTERERIAPAGPELKQQGLH
;
A
#
# COMPACT_ATOMS: atom_id res chain seq x y z
N MET A 1 36.70 15.73 6.56
CA MET A 1 36.91 14.32 6.96
C MET A 1 35.53 13.70 7.08
N ASP A 2 35.40 12.57 6.41
CA ASP A 2 34.21 12.10 5.73
C ASP A 2 33.09 11.58 6.63
N THR A 3 31.87 11.69 6.11
CA THR A 3 30.58 11.32 6.67
C THR A 3 30.41 9.81 6.72
N GLY A 4 30.16 9.27 7.92
CA GLY A 4 29.74 7.87 8.10
C GLY A 4 28.24 7.71 7.83
N ALA A 5 27.87 7.66 6.55
CA ALA A 5 26.55 7.20 6.13
C ALA A 5 26.39 5.72 6.48
N GLY A 6 25.50 5.41 7.42
CA GLY A 6 25.09 4.05 7.72
C GLY A 6 24.23 3.50 6.57
N ALA A 7 24.88 2.88 5.59
CA ALA A 7 24.22 2.19 4.49
C ALA A 7 23.30 1.08 5.02
N LYS A 8 22.01 1.12 4.65
CA LYS A 8 21.06 0.02 4.84
C LYS A 8 20.78 -0.67 3.51
N PHE A 9 20.77 -1.99 3.58
CA PHE A 9 20.78 -2.94 2.45
C PHE A 9 19.51 -2.92 1.59
N PRO A 10 19.60 -3.31 0.31
CA PRO A 10 18.46 -3.35 -0.61
C PRO A 10 17.50 -4.53 -0.32
N LEU A 11 16.20 -4.26 -0.40
CA LEU A 11 15.16 -5.28 -0.57
C LEU A 11 15.30 -5.90 -1.97
N GLU A 12 15.89 -7.10 -2.07
CA GLU A 12 15.85 -7.88 -3.30
C GLU A 12 14.49 -8.58 -3.46
N LEU A 13 13.77 -8.24 -4.52
CA LEU A 13 12.60 -8.98 -5.00
C LEU A 13 13.02 -9.77 -6.26
N PRO A 14 12.77 -11.09 -6.33
CA PRO A 14 13.18 -11.89 -7.47
C PRO A 14 12.42 -11.51 -8.74
N THR A 15 13.18 -11.25 -9.81
CA THR A 15 12.66 -11.02 -11.17
C THR A 15 12.00 -12.28 -11.71
N LEU A 16 10.68 -12.27 -11.89
CA LEU A 16 9.99 -13.27 -12.72
C LEU A 16 9.88 -12.75 -14.15
N LYS A 17 10.53 -13.43 -15.09
CA LYS A 17 10.26 -13.30 -16.53
C LYS A 17 8.87 -13.89 -16.82
N SER A 18 8.06 -13.18 -17.59
CA SER A 18 6.86 -13.77 -18.22
C SER A 18 6.73 -13.31 -19.67
N HIS A 19 6.41 -14.27 -20.53
CA HIS A 19 6.17 -14.09 -21.95
C HIS A 19 4.69 -13.73 -22.24
N ASN A 20 4.51 -12.83 -23.21
CA ASN A 20 3.35 -12.57 -24.07
C ASN A 20 1.96 -12.27 -23.48
N SER A 21 1.57 -10.99 -23.54
CA SER A 21 0.47 -10.41 -24.34
C SER A 21 0.31 -8.96 -23.85
N GLN A 22 0.96 -8.01 -24.53
CA GLN A 22 1.30 -6.64 -24.06
C GLN A 22 0.50 -6.16 -22.83
N PRO A 23 1.00 -6.40 -21.60
CA PRO A 23 0.41 -5.81 -20.42
C PRO A 23 0.68 -4.30 -20.47
N MET A 24 -0.33 -3.49 -20.14
CA MET A 24 -0.06 -2.11 -19.71
C MET A 24 1.01 -2.19 -18.61
N THR A 25 2.19 -1.64 -18.88
CA THR A 25 3.28 -1.59 -17.90
C THR A 25 2.87 -0.65 -16.78
N HIS A 26 2.80 -1.14 -15.54
CA HIS A 26 2.51 -0.31 -14.36
C HIS A 26 3.63 0.71 -14.14
N ASN A 27 3.44 1.94 -14.61
CA ASN A 27 4.38 3.03 -14.43
C ASN A 27 3.95 3.88 -13.21
N PRO A 28 4.82 4.13 -12.22
CA PRO A 28 4.54 5.09 -11.13
C PRO A 28 4.07 6.47 -11.62
N ASP A 29 4.46 6.92 -12.82
CA ASP A 29 4.01 8.22 -13.36
C ASP A 29 2.51 8.23 -13.63
N ASP A 30 1.90 7.07 -13.94
CA ASP A 30 0.44 6.95 -14.06
C ASP A 30 -0.22 7.31 -12.73
N LEU A 31 0.34 6.82 -11.61
CA LEU A 31 -0.18 7.09 -10.27
C LEU A 31 -0.02 8.56 -9.88
N ILE A 32 1.09 9.19 -10.27
CA ILE A 32 1.30 10.64 -10.06
C ILE A 32 0.22 11.43 -10.79
N MET A 33 0.00 11.14 -12.07
CA MET A 33 -1.02 11.80 -12.87
C MET A 33 -2.42 11.60 -12.26
N LEU A 34 -2.84 10.35 -12.05
CA LEU A 34 -4.18 10.03 -11.55
C LEU A 34 -4.43 10.59 -10.15
N PHE A 35 -3.44 10.56 -9.26
CA PHE A 35 -3.57 11.12 -7.92
C PHE A 35 -3.68 12.65 -7.97
N ASN A 36 -2.81 13.31 -8.74
CA ASN A 36 -2.77 14.77 -8.81
C ASN A 36 -4.03 15.33 -9.46
N ASP A 37 -4.54 14.67 -10.50
CA ASP A 37 -5.80 15.07 -11.15
C ASP A 37 -7.00 15.02 -10.20
N LEU A 38 -7.02 14.06 -9.28
CA LEU A 38 -8.11 13.91 -8.30
C LEU A 38 -7.96 14.86 -7.11
N PHE A 39 -6.76 15.03 -6.59
CA PHE A 39 -6.55 15.53 -5.22
C PHE A 39 -5.76 16.83 -5.10
N ARG A 40 -5.14 17.32 -6.19
CA ARG A 40 -4.38 18.57 -6.16
C ARG A 40 -5.27 19.76 -5.79
N GLU A 41 -6.39 19.94 -6.47
CA GLU A 41 -7.26 21.10 -6.25
C GLU A 41 -8.14 20.91 -5.00
N SER A 42 -8.73 19.73 -4.84
CA SER A 42 -9.71 19.43 -3.81
C SER A 42 -9.11 19.22 -2.41
N PHE A 43 -7.90 18.63 -2.33
CA PHE A 43 -7.23 18.33 -1.06
C PHE A 43 -5.87 19.02 -0.92
N ARG A 44 -5.48 19.89 -1.87
CA ARG A 44 -4.18 20.56 -1.87
C ARG A 44 -3.01 19.59 -1.65
N THR A 45 -3.11 18.39 -2.21
CA THR A 45 -2.10 17.34 -2.02
C THR A 45 -1.66 16.80 -3.37
N ILE A 46 -0.36 16.61 -3.54
CA ILE A 46 0.24 15.97 -4.72
C ILE A 46 1.07 14.74 -4.35
N LEU A 47 1.15 13.80 -5.28
CA LEU A 47 2.06 12.67 -5.23
C LEU A 47 3.38 13.05 -5.93
N VAL A 48 4.50 12.77 -5.26
CA VAL A 48 5.84 13.14 -5.73
C VAL A 48 6.75 11.91 -5.67
N ARG A 49 7.52 11.71 -6.73
CA ARG A 49 8.61 10.71 -6.74
C ARG A 49 9.75 11.22 -5.85
N GLY A 50 10.04 10.48 -4.79
CA GLY A 50 11.15 10.76 -3.87
C GLY A 50 12.45 10.07 -4.24
N GLY A 51 13.41 10.19 -3.32
CA GLY A 51 14.68 9.46 -3.35
C GLY A 51 14.53 8.09 -2.68
N ASP A 52 15.21 7.90 -1.55
CA ASP A 52 15.26 6.61 -0.87
C ASP A 52 14.16 6.36 0.15
N GLU A 53 13.66 7.41 0.80
CA GLU A 53 12.69 7.28 1.89
C GLU A 53 11.33 7.87 1.48
N PRO A 54 10.22 7.18 1.83
CA PRO A 54 8.90 7.77 1.74
C PRO A 54 8.67 8.74 2.89
N GLU A 55 7.85 9.76 2.66
CA GLU A 55 7.45 10.71 3.70
C GLU A 55 6.16 11.44 3.29
N TYR A 56 5.37 11.84 4.28
CA TYR A 56 4.33 12.84 4.08
C TYR A 56 4.75 14.21 4.62
N LEU A 57 4.71 15.20 3.73
CA LEU A 57 5.02 16.59 4.04
C LEU A 57 3.74 17.41 4.04
N PRO A 58 3.30 17.93 5.21
CA PRO A 58 2.16 18.84 5.25
C PRO A 58 2.51 20.17 4.55
N VAL A 59 1.47 20.97 4.31
CA VAL A 59 1.64 22.32 3.78
C VAL A 59 2.50 23.16 4.74
N ASP A 60 3.59 23.71 4.24
CA ASP A 60 4.52 24.58 4.97
C ASP A 60 4.14 26.08 4.86
N GLU A 61 3.53 26.48 3.75
CA GLU A 61 3.16 27.87 3.43
C GLU A 61 1.68 27.99 3.01
N SER A 62 1.06 29.17 3.19
CA SER A 62 -0.39 29.37 2.96
C SER A 62 -0.90 28.98 1.57
N ASP A 63 -0.05 29.02 0.54
CA ASP A 63 -0.37 28.63 -0.84
C ASP A 63 0.33 27.34 -1.29
N GLY A 64 0.93 26.60 -0.37
CA GLY A 64 1.63 25.34 -0.63
C GLY A 64 0.70 24.15 -0.90
N LEU A 65 1.30 23.07 -1.41
CA LEU A 65 0.66 21.76 -1.57
C LEU A 65 1.35 20.78 -0.63
N ALA A 66 0.56 19.99 0.09
CA ALA A 66 1.07 18.83 0.81
C ALA A 66 1.63 17.81 -0.19
N ARG A 67 2.66 17.07 0.21
CA ARG A 67 3.33 16.09 -0.64
C ARG A 67 3.28 14.71 0.00
N VAL A 68 2.74 13.76 -0.75
CA VAL A 68 2.93 12.33 -0.49
C VAL A 68 4.15 11.92 -1.32
N VAL A 69 5.25 11.60 -0.66
CA VAL A 69 6.53 11.27 -1.30
C VAL A 69 6.73 9.76 -1.23
N PHE A 70 6.90 9.10 -2.37
CA PHE A 70 7.14 7.65 -2.43
C PHE A 70 8.56 7.32 -2.86
N ALA A 71 9.09 6.19 -2.36
CA ALA A 71 10.48 5.82 -2.52
C ALA A 71 10.78 5.18 -3.89
N ARG A 72 11.99 5.48 -4.39
CA ARG A 72 12.72 4.80 -5.47
C ARG A 72 11.98 4.66 -6.80
N GLY A 73 10.88 5.39 -6.98
CA GLY A 73 10.12 5.30 -8.21
C GLY A 73 9.39 3.97 -8.39
N PHE A 74 9.09 3.23 -7.33
CA PHE A 74 8.39 1.95 -7.46
C PHE A 74 6.87 2.13 -7.42
N PHE A 75 6.18 1.46 -8.34
CA PHE A 75 4.71 1.49 -8.42
C PHE A 75 4.03 1.04 -7.12
N ALA A 76 4.54 -0.05 -6.52
CA ALA A 76 4.03 -0.55 -5.24
C ALA A 76 4.26 0.45 -4.09
N SER A 77 5.43 1.11 -4.06
CA SER A 77 5.69 2.15 -3.06
C SER A 77 4.72 3.32 -3.21
N ALA A 78 4.44 3.78 -4.44
CA ALA A 78 3.44 4.82 -4.66
C ALA A 78 2.04 4.39 -4.20
N LEU A 79 1.58 3.15 -4.50
CA LEU A 79 0.30 2.66 -3.99
C LEU A 79 0.24 2.61 -2.47
N HIS A 80 1.34 2.21 -1.83
CA HIS A 80 1.46 2.12 -0.38
C HIS A 80 1.31 3.50 0.28
N GLU A 81 2.04 4.51 -0.22
CA GLU A 81 1.94 5.88 0.33
C GLU A 81 0.56 6.51 0.11
N ILE A 82 -0.07 6.26 -1.04
CA ILE A 82 -1.44 6.71 -1.29
C ILE A 82 -2.42 6.02 -0.33
N ALA A 83 -2.22 4.74 -0.02
CA ALA A 83 -3.01 4.02 0.97
C ALA A 83 -2.87 4.65 2.36
N HIS A 84 -1.65 4.94 2.83
CA HIS A 84 -1.43 5.67 4.09
C HIS A 84 -2.15 7.01 4.10
N TRP A 85 -2.00 7.80 3.04
CA TRP A 85 -2.66 9.10 2.91
C TRP A 85 -4.19 9.00 2.96
N CYS A 86 -4.78 7.99 2.31
CA CYS A 86 -6.22 7.75 2.32
C CYS A 86 -6.76 7.37 3.70
N ILE A 87 -5.96 6.67 4.52
CA ILE A 87 -6.30 6.28 5.90
C ILE A 87 -6.10 7.43 6.89
N ALA A 88 -5.11 8.30 6.67
CA ALA A 88 -4.82 9.43 7.55
C ALA A 88 -5.97 10.44 7.55
N GLY A 89 -6.63 10.62 8.71
CA GLY A 89 -7.68 11.63 8.90
C GLY A 89 -7.16 13.07 8.81
N GLU A 90 -8.07 14.05 8.77
CA GLU A 90 -7.74 15.47 8.56
C GLU A 90 -6.64 15.98 9.49
N TYR A 91 -6.79 15.76 10.80
CA TYR A 91 -5.79 16.15 11.79
C TYR A 91 -4.42 15.52 11.53
N ARG A 92 -4.36 14.24 11.17
CA ARG A 92 -3.08 13.59 10.88
C ARG A 92 -2.39 14.18 9.67
N ARG A 93 -3.15 14.65 8.67
CA ARG A 93 -2.60 15.30 7.48
C ARG A 93 -2.03 16.70 7.74
N THR A 94 -2.12 17.23 8.96
CA THR A 94 -1.39 18.44 9.36
C THR A 94 -0.05 18.14 10.01
N LEU A 95 0.31 16.86 10.18
CA LEU A 95 1.54 16.43 10.85
C LEU A 95 2.50 15.84 9.82
N TYR A 96 3.79 16.10 10.02
CA TYR A 96 4.85 15.39 9.30
C TYR A 96 4.66 13.87 9.48
N ASP A 97 4.73 13.14 8.37
CA ASP A 97 4.53 11.70 8.29
C ASP A 97 3.28 11.18 9.02
N PHE A 98 2.20 11.96 8.97
CA PHE A 98 0.92 11.71 9.64
C PHE A 98 1.00 11.59 11.18
N GLY A 99 2.14 11.98 11.76
CA GLY A 99 2.46 11.79 13.18
C GLY A 99 2.82 10.34 13.53
N TYR A 100 3.16 9.50 12.55
CA TYR A 100 3.73 8.18 12.82
C TYR A 100 5.18 8.31 13.29
N TRP A 101 5.57 7.42 14.18
CA TRP A 101 6.96 7.28 14.63
C TRP A 101 7.76 6.38 13.69
N TYR A 102 8.96 6.79 13.32
CA TYR A 102 9.86 5.91 12.59
C TYR A 102 10.36 4.80 13.53
N CYS A 103 10.06 3.54 13.18
CA CYS A 103 10.56 2.37 13.89
C CYS A 103 11.41 1.54 12.92
N PRO A 104 12.74 1.71 12.93
CA PRO A 104 13.61 1.00 12.00
C PRO A 104 13.58 -0.50 12.26
N ASP A 105 14.04 -1.25 11.25
CA ASP A 105 14.37 -2.67 11.34
C ASP A 105 15.17 -3.05 12.61
N GLY A 106 15.01 -4.29 13.08
CA GLY A 106 15.53 -4.76 14.39
C GLY A 106 14.53 -4.59 15.54
N ARG A 107 13.23 -4.68 15.23
CA ARG A 107 12.13 -4.42 16.18
C ARG A 107 11.96 -5.56 17.16
N THR A 108 11.72 -5.22 18.43
CA THR A 108 11.27 -6.18 19.45
C THR A 108 9.89 -6.75 19.08
N PRO A 109 9.50 -7.94 19.59
CA PRO A 109 8.18 -8.51 19.31
C PRO A 109 7.00 -7.57 19.63
N ALA A 110 7.11 -6.76 20.69
CA ALA A 110 6.09 -5.77 21.05
C ALA A 110 6.01 -4.62 20.04
N GLN A 111 7.16 -4.12 19.56
CA GLN A 111 7.23 -3.08 18.52
C GLN A 111 6.74 -3.60 17.18
N GLN A 112 7.11 -4.83 16.82
CA GLN A 112 6.63 -5.51 15.62
C GLN A 112 5.11 -5.63 15.63
N LYS A 113 4.52 -6.08 16.74
CA LYS A 113 3.07 -6.17 16.89
C LYS A 113 2.36 -4.81 16.77
N ALA A 114 2.94 -3.76 17.33
CA ALA A 114 2.39 -2.40 17.22
C ALA A 114 2.43 -1.89 15.78
N PHE A 115 3.51 -2.17 15.06
CA PHE A 115 3.63 -1.86 13.64
C PHE A 115 2.62 -2.65 12.80
N GLU A 116 2.56 -3.97 12.97
CA GLU A 116 1.60 -4.83 12.25
C GLU A 116 0.17 -4.32 12.46
N GLN A 117 -0.19 -3.92 13.68
CA GLN A 117 -1.49 -3.34 13.96
C GLN A 117 -1.77 -2.04 13.19
N ALA A 118 -0.76 -1.19 13.01
CA ALA A 118 -0.86 0.05 12.25
C ALA A 118 -0.96 -0.21 10.73
N GLU A 119 -0.30 -1.28 10.26
CA GLU A 119 -0.18 -1.67 8.84
C GLU A 119 -1.37 -2.45 8.27
N ILE A 120 -2.27 -2.97 9.11
CA ILE A 120 -3.43 -3.74 8.62
C ILE A 120 -4.26 -2.93 7.62
N LYS A 121 -4.57 -1.67 7.90
CA LYS A 121 -5.42 -0.84 7.03
C LYS A 121 -4.68 -0.35 5.79
N PRO A 122 -3.46 0.21 5.90
CA PRO A 122 -2.67 0.59 4.73
C PRO A 122 -2.44 -0.57 3.75
N GLN A 123 -1.96 -1.72 4.21
CA GLN A 123 -1.70 -2.86 3.32
C GLN A 123 -2.99 -3.47 2.74
N ALA A 124 -4.10 -3.44 3.48
CA ALA A 124 -5.40 -3.85 2.92
C ALA A 124 -5.87 -2.90 1.81
N MET A 125 -5.65 -1.60 1.97
CA MET A 125 -5.98 -0.58 0.99
C MET A 125 -5.07 -0.68 -0.25
N GLU A 126 -3.77 -0.83 -0.06
CA GLU A 126 -2.78 -1.06 -1.12
C GLU A 126 -3.15 -2.30 -1.96
N TRP A 127 -3.60 -3.37 -1.31
CA TRP A 127 -4.08 -4.55 -2.00
C TRP A 127 -5.30 -4.27 -2.87
N VAL A 128 -6.29 -3.54 -2.33
CA VAL A 128 -7.49 -3.16 -3.09
C VAL A 128 -7.14 -2.28 -4.29
N PHE A 129 -6.21 -1.32 -4.14
CA PHE A 129 -5.70 -0.54 -5.26
C PHE A 129 -4.91 -1.36 -6.27
N SER A 130 -4.13 -2.34 -5.81
CA SER A 130 -3.40 -3.25 -6.71
C SER A 130 -4.36 -4.06 -7.57
N VAL A 131 -5.46 -4.53 -6.99
CA VAL A 131 -6.53 -5.21 -7.74
C VAL A 131 -7.17 -4.27 -8.77
N ALA A 132 -7.45 -3.02 -8.40
CA ALA A 132 -7.97 -2.01 -9.33
C ALA A 132 -6.99 -1.69 -10.47
N ALA A 133 -5.69 -1.63 -10.18
CA ALA A 133 -4.67 -1.42 -11.20
C ALA A 133 -4.37 -2.69 -12.02
N GLY A 134 -4.81 -3.86 -11.56
CA GLY A 134 -4.38 -5.14 -12.12
C GLY A 134 -2.88 -5.41 -11.89
N SER A 135 -2.29 -4.81 -10.87
CA SER A 135 -0.91 -5.05 -10.44
C SER A 135 -0.84 -6.16 -9.38
N ARG A 136 0.36 -6.67 -9.14
CA ARG A 136 0.58 -7.72 -8.14
C ARG A 136 0.86 -7.10 -6.77
N PHE A 137 0.11 -7.53 -5.75
CA PHE A 137 0.33 -7.13 -4.36
C PHE A 137 1.14 -8.18 -3.59
N ASN A 138 1.96 -7.76 -2.62
CA ASN A 138 2.58 -8.66 -1.65
C ASN A 138 2.51 -8.02 -0.26
N ILE A 139 2.16 -8.83 0.75
CA ILE A 139 2.18 -8.38 2.15
C ILE A 139 3.63 -8.21 2.59
N SER A 140 3.93 -7.07 3.22
CA SER A 140 5.23 -6.76 3.79
C SER A 140 5.17 -6.78 5.32
N VAL A 141 6.08 -7.49 5.97
CA VAL A 141 6.23 -7.50 7.44
C VAL A 141 7.38 -6.61 7.92
N ASP A 142 8.23 -6.18 6.98
CA ASP A 142 9.25 -5.14 7.08
C ASP A 142 10.27 -5.24 8.24
N ASN A 143 10.66 -6.45 8.66
CA ASN A 143 11.59 -6.66 9.79
C ASN A 143 12.69 -7.68 9.43
N LEU A 144 13.60 -7.30 8.53
CA LEU A 144 14.63 -8.21 7.99
C LEU A 144 15.75 -8.53 9.00
N SER A 145 16.04 -7.62 9.93
CA SER A 145 17.11 -7.71 10.94
C SER A 145 16.58 -8.03 12.34
N GLY A 146 15.26 -8.14 12.52
CA GLY A 146 14.62 -8.60 13.75
C GLY A 146 14.15 -10.05 13.66
N ASP A 147 13.33 -10.48 14.62
CA ASP A 147 12.77 -11.84 14.67
C ASP A 147 11.69 -12.10 13.59
N GLY A 148 11.57 -11.22 12.59
CA GLY A 148 10.51 -11.26 11.58
C GLY A 148 9.15 -10.80 12.13
N ALA A 149 8.08 -11.41 11.61
CA ALA A 149 6.70 -11.13 12.02
C ALA A 149 6.40 -11.70 13.42
N ALA A 150 5.58 -11.01 14.21
CA ALA A 150 5.17 -11.54 15.53
C ALA A 150 4.23 -12.76 15.39
N ASP A 151 3.28 -12.69 14.45
CA ASP A 151 2.51 -13.83 13.93
C ASP A 151 2.11 -13.53 12.47
N GLU A 152 2.96 -13.97 11.53
CA GLU A 152 2.77 -13.68 10.11
C GLU A 152 1.41 -14.16 9.59
N ARG A 153 0.93 -15.32 10.06
CA ARG A 153 -0.33 -15.90 9.60
C ARG A 153 -1.51 -15.06 10.11
N ALA A 154 -1.48 -14.61 11.36
CA ALA A 154 -2.50 -13.73 11.89
C ALA A 154 -2.51 -12.36 11.19
N PHE A 155 -1.34 -11.76 10.96
CA PHE A 155 -1.25 -10.49 10.24
C PHE A 155 -1.84 -10.60 8.83
N ARG A 156 -1.43 -11.62 8.05
CA ARG A 156 -1.99 -11.87 6.70
C ARG A 156 -3.51 -12.05 6.70
N ARG A 157 -4.06 -12.77 7.69
CA ARG A 157 -5.52 -12.94 7.82
C ARG A 157 -6.22 -11.61 8.13
N GLN A 158 -5.65 -10.78 8.98
CA GLN A 158 -6.22 -9.48 9.34
C GLN A 158 -6.21 -8.51 8.15
N VAL A 159 -5.10 -8.42 7.41
CA VAL A 159 -5.01 -7.64 6.17
C VAL A 159 -6.07 -8.12 5.16
N ARG A 160 -6.17 -9.43 4.94
CA ARG A 160 -7.20 -10.01 4.06
C ARG A 160 -8.61 -9.64 4.51
N SER A 161 -8.94 -9.84 5.79
CA SER A 161 -10.28 -9.52 6.32
C SER A 161 -10.62 -8.04 6.15
N GLN A 162 -9.64 -7.16 6.33
CA GLN A 162 -9.82 -5.73 6.12
C GLN A 162 -10.03 -5.37 4.63
N ALA A 163 -9.31 -6.02 3.71
CA ALA A 163 -9.52 -5.83 2.27
C ALA A 163 -10.89 -6.36 1.81
N GLU A 164 -11.33 -7.52 2.31
CA GLU A 164 -12.68 -8.06 2.06
C GLU A 164 -13.77 -7.09 2.55
N ARG A 165 -13.53 -6.45 3.70
CA ARG A 165 -14.45 -5.43 4.23
C ARG A 165 -14.53 -4.21 3.32
N TYR A 166 -13.39 -3.68 2.84
CA TYR A 166 -13.40 -2.56 1.90
C TYR A 166 -14.16 -2.88 0.60
N LEU A 167 -13.94 -4.08 0.04
CA LEU A 167 -14.60 -4.48 -1.20
C LEU A 167 -16.10 -4.78 -1.04
N SER A 168 -16.57 -5.13 0.17
CA SER A 168 -17.97 -5.48 0.43
C SER A 168 -18.80 -4.35 1.03
N GLN A 169 -18.18 -3.46 1.81
CA GLN A 169 -18.85 -2.40 2.55
C GLN A 169 -18.56 -1.00 1.99
N GLY A 170 -17.58 -0.88 1.08
CA GLY A 170 -17.15 0.38 0.49
C GLY A 170 -15.83 0.89 1.06
N LEU A 171 -15.19 1.75 0.27
CA LEU A 171 -13.95 2.45 0.61
C LEU A 171 -14.28 3.84 1.20
N PRO A 172 -13.41 4.41 2.05
CA PRO A 172 -13.48 5.84 2.37
C PRO A 172 -13.43 6.69 1.10
N ASP A 173 -14.11 7.84 1.09
CA ASP A 173 -14.36 8.64 -0.12
C ASP A 173 -13.12 8.87 -1.01
N ARG A 174 -12.00 9.30 -0.41
CA ARG A 174 -10.74 9.51 -1.15
C ARG A 174 -10.21 8.23 -1.78
N ALA A 175 -10.27 7.13 -1.05
CA ALA A 175 -9.86 5.83 -1.59
C ALA A 175 -10.81 5.34 -2.67
N GLN A 176 -12.12 5.57 -2.53
CA GLN A 176 -13.10 5.21 -3.56
C GLN A 176 -12.82 5.94 -4.88
N LEU A 177 -12.59 7.27 -4.82
CA LEU A 177 -12.23 8.08 -5.99
C LEU A 177 -10.99 7.54 -6.70
N PHE A 178 -9.94 7.22 -5.93
CA PHE A 178 -8.71 6.69 -6.50
C PHE A 178 -8.88 5.28 -7.07
N PHE A 179 -9.61 4.41 -6.38
CA PHE A 179 -9.94 3.06 -6.83
C PHE A 179 -10.68 3.07 -8.18
N ASP A 180 -11.70 3.91 -8.31
CA ASP A 180 -12.49 4.01 -9.54
C ASP A 180 -11.65 4.55 -10.69
N SER A 181 -10.80 5.54 -10.42
CA SER A 181 -9.85 6.10 -11.39
C SER A 181 -8.84 5.05 -11.88
N LEU A 182 -8.24 4.27 -10.97
CA LEU A 182 -7.36 3.15 -11.31
C LEU A 182 -8.07 2.10 -12.16
N ALA A 183 -9.26 1.67 -11.73
CA ALA A 183 -10.00 0.63 -12.42
C ALA A 183 -10.40 1.04 -13.84
N HIS A 184 -10.76 2.32 -14.01
CA HIS A 184 -11.06 2.89 -15.32
C HIS A 184 -9.80 2.98 -16.19
N PHE A 185 -8.73 3.59 -15.68
CA PHE A 185 -7.47 3.80 -16.42
C PHE A 185 -6.84 2.48 -16.90
N TYR A 186 -6.80 1.46 -16.03
CA TYR A 186 -6.24 0.14 -16.35
C TYR A 186 -7.24 -0.85 -16.94
N GLY A 187 -8.49 -0.43 -17.21
CA GLY A 187 -9.53 -1.26 -17.82
C GLY A 187 -9.87 -2.53 -17.03
N THR A 188 -9.86 -2.46 -15.70
CA THR A 188 -10.03 -3.64 -14.83
C THR A 188 -11.42 -3.81 -14.24
N GLN A 189 -12.32 -2.84 -14.45
CA GLN A 189 -13.66 -2.80 -13.84
C GLN A 189 -14.41 -4.14 -13.96
N GLY A 190 -14.38 -4.78 -15.14
CA GLY A 190 -15.05 -6.06 -15.39
C GLY A 190 -14.39 -7.30 -14.77
N ARG A 191 -13.18 -7.18 -14.19
CA ARG A 191 -12.40 -8.31 -13.65
C ARG A 191 -12.04 -8.19 -12.17
N ILE A 192 -12.39 -7.10 -11.48
CA ILE A 192 -12.06 -6.87 -10.05
C ILE A 192 -12.40 -8.09 -9.18
N HIS A 193 -13.64 -8.61 -9.27
CA HIS A 193 -14.07 -9.76 -8.45
C HIS A 193 -13.25 -11.03 -8.73
N GLN A 194 -12.93 -11.29 -10.00
CA GLN A 194 -12.15 -12.45 -10.39
C GLN A 194 -10.69 -12.33 -9.92
N THR A 195 -10.08 -11.16 -10.14
CA THR A 195 -8.72 -10.85 -9.68
C THR A 195 -8.63 -10.96 -8.16
N TRP A 196 -9.59 -10.39 -7.43
CA TRP A 196 -9.65 -10.50 -5.97
C TRP A 196 -9.69 -11.96 -5.50
N LYS A 197 -10.54 -12.79 -6.11
CA LYS A 197 -10.66 -14.21 -5.76
C LYS A 197 -9.34 -14.97 -5.95
N THR A 198 -8.64 -14.71 -7.06
CA THR A 198 -7.34 -15.34 -7.34
C THR A 198 -6.25 -14.85 -6.39
N GLU A 199 -6.16 -13.53 -6.17
CA GLU A 199 -5.12 -12.95 -5.33
C GLU A 199 -5.27 -13.32 -3.85
N ARG A 200 -6.51 -13.35 -3.31
CA ARG A 200 -6.72 -13.71 -1.90
C ARG A 200 -6.29 -15.14 -1.59
N GLU A 201 -6.50 -16.06 -2.52
CA GLU A 201 -6.07 -17.46 -2.40
C GLU A 201 -4.55 -17.58 -2.44
N ARG A 202 -3.89 -16.78 -3.28
CA ARG A 202 -2.42 -16.75 -3.38
C ARG A 202 -1.76 -16.16 -2.14
N ILE A 203 -2.27 -15.05 -1.61
CA ILE A 203 -1.60 -14.25 -0.58
C ILE A 203 -1.93 -14.76 0.83
N ALA A 204 -3.18 -15.11 1.07
CA ALA A 204 -3.68 -15.54 2.37
C ALA A 204 -4.71 -16.67 2.17
N PRO A 205 -4.25 -17.89 1.79
CA PRO A 205 -5.14 -19.02 1.57
C PRO A 205 -5.96 -19.29 2.82
N ALA A 206 -7.23 -19.68 2.63
CA ALA A 206 -8.04 -20.13 3.75
C ALA A 206 -7.36 -21.36 4.37
N GLY A 207 -7.21 -21.37 5.70
CA GLY A 207 -6.75 -22.55 6.42
C GLY A 207 -7.69 -23.74 6.17
N PRO A 208 -7.24 -24.98 6.46
CA PRO A 208 -8.01 -26.19 6.19
C PRO A 208 -9.40 -26.27 6.87
N GLU A 209 -9.74 -25.37 7.78
CA GLU A 209 -10.97 -25.43 8.60
C GLU A 209 -12.27 -25.02 7.87
N LEU A 210 -12.22 -24.42 6.67
CA LEU A 210 -13.43 -23.97 5.95
C LEU A 210 -13.90 -24.90 4.82
N LYS A 211 -13.27 -26.05 4.61
CA LYS A 211 -13.70 -27.02 3.57
C LYS A 211 -14.74 -28.05 4.06
N GLN A 212 -15.18 -28.01 5.31
CA GLN A 212 -16.13 -29.00 5.86
C GLN A 212 -17.56 -28.52 6.14
N GLN A 213 -17.93 -27.27 5.83
CA GLN A 213 -19.34 -26.81 5.97
C GLN A 213 -20.06 -26.70 4.62
N GLY A 214 -19.90 -27.73 3.79
CA GLY A 214 -20.53 -27.81 2.49
C GLY A 214 -20.65 -29.24 1.99
N LEU A 215 -21.16 -30.15 2.82
CA LEU A 215 -21.84 -31.36 2.36
C LEU A 215 -22.66 -31.98 3.51
N HIS A 216 -23.94 -32.18 3.21
CA HIS A 216 -25.01 -32.86 3.96
C HIS A 216 -25.86 -32.01 4.91
#